data_AF-A0A9P3BNT3-F1
#
_entry.id   AF-A0A9P3BNT3-F1
#
_cell.length_a   1.000
_cell.length_b   1.000
_cell.length_c   1.000
_cell.angle_alpha   90.00
_cell.angle_beta   90.00
_cell.angle_gamma   90.00
#
_symmetry.space_group_name_H-M   'P 1'
#
loop_
_entity.id
_entity.type
_entity.pdbx_description
1 polymer ?
#
loop_
_entity_poly.entity_id
_entity_poly.type
_entity_poly.pdbx_seq_one_letter_code
_entity_poly.pdbx_strand_id
1 'polypeptide(L)'
;MANSATITAGPNIVPLPLPRKLPPPPNTPPIKTQKRGATILPNFVGLRFAVHNGKTYQDVLITEDMVGRKLGEYVPTRKRFTYKQSKNK
;
A
#
# COMPACT_ATOMS: atom_id res chain seq x y z
N MET A 1 -22.15 -13.66 2.36
CA MET A 1 -20.74 -13.26 2.14
C MET A 1 -20.71 -12.08 1.18
N ALA A 2 -20.73 -10.85 1.69
CA ALA A 2 -20.51 -9.64 0.88
C ALA A 2 -20.09 -8.51 1.81
N ASN A 3 -18.85 -8.03 1.67
CA ASN A 3 -18.43 -6.78 2.30
C ASN A 3 -18.57 -5.69 1.25
N SER A 4 -19.70 -5.00 1.31
CA SER A 4 -20.03 -3.80 0.56
C SER A 4 -19.15 -2.63 1.01
N ALA A 5 -18.24 -2.18 0.16
CA ALA A 5 -17.57 -0.88 0.31
C ALA A 5 -18.19 0.12 -0.67
N THR A 6 -18.93 1.07 -0.10
CA THR A 6 -19.51 2.31 -0.64
C THR A 6 -18.90 2.88 -1.94
N ILE A 7 -19.69 2.95 -3.02
CA ILE A 7 -19.38 3.68 -4.26
C ILE A 7 -20.33 4.88 -4.35
N THR A 8 -19.90 6.05 -3.88
CA THR A 8 -20.62 7.32 -4.12
C THR A 8 -19.66 8.50 -4.26
N ALA A 9 -18.49 8.44 -3.65
CA ALA A 9 -17.35 9.29 -4.03
C ALA A 9 -16.44 8.50 -4.97
N GLY A 10 -16.04 9.09 -6.10
CA GLY A 10 -15.14 8.45 -7.06
C GLY A 10 -13.80 8.01 -6.45
N PRO A 11 -12.97 7.28 -7.22
CA PRO A 11 -11.66 6.85 -6.72
C PRO A 11 -10.85 8.06 -6.25
N ASN A 12 -10.24 7.95 -5.06
CA ASN A 12 -9.31 8.96 -4.57
C ASN A 12 -8.03 8.87 -5.40
N ILE A 13 -7.93 9.73 -6.41
CA ILE A 13 -6.80 9.84 -7.33
C ILE A 13 -5.85 10.89 -6.74
N VAL A 14 -4.70 10.42 -6.28
CA VAL A 14 -3.62 11.29 -5.81
C VAL A 14 -2.55 11.31 -6.90
N PRO A 15 -2.04 12.50 -7.29
CA PRO A 15 -0.90 12.56 -8.19
C PRO A 15 0.33 11.95 -7.47
N LEU A 16 0.70 10.75 -7.88
CA LEU A 16 1.94 10.09 -7.47
C LEU A 16 2.98 10.24 -8.59
N PRO A 17 4.27 10.33 -8.27
CA PRO A 17 5.31 10.39 -9.29
C PRO A 17 5.44 9.01 -9.95
N LEU A 18 4.83 8.85 -11.13
CA LEU A 18 4.86 7.61 -11.90
C LEU A 18 6.05 7.59 -12.88
N PRO A 19 6.69 6.43 -13.09
CA PRO A 19 7.65 6.27 -14.16
C PRO A 19 6.94 6.38 -15.52
N ARG A 20 7.60 7.01 -16.48
CA ARG A 20 7.05 7.18 -17.85
C ARG A 20 7.03 5.87 -18.66
N LYS A 21 7.85 4.89 -18.28
CA LYS A 21 7.96 3.58 -18.95
C LYS A 21 7.42 2.49 -18.03
N LEU A 22 6.53 1.67 -18.57
CA LEU A 22 5.95 0.47 -17.94
C LEU A 22 6.30 -0.74 -18.85
N PRO A 23 6.83 -1.85 -18.30
CA PRO A 23 7.28 -2.05 -16.92
C PRO A 23 8.54 -1.23 -16.59
N PRO A 24 8.77 -0.89 -15.31
CA PRO A 24 9.99 -0.18 -14.91
C PRO A 24 11.23 -1.07 -15.13
N PRO A 25 12.39 -0.49 -15.49
CA PRO A 25 13.62 -1.26 -15.63
C PRO A 25 14.03 -1.92 -14.31
N PRO A 26 14.78 -3.03 -14.36
CA PRO A 26 15.38 -3.61 -13.15
C PRO A 26 16.28 -2.55 -12.47
N ASN A 27 16.25 -2.51 -11.13
CA ASN A 27 16.90 -1.49 -10.28
C ASN A 27 16.20 -0.12 -10.18
N THR A 28 14.92 -0.01 -10.58
CA THR A 28 14.14 1.21 -10.32
C THR A 28 13.91 1.39 -8.81
N PRO A 29 14.23 2.56 -8.22
CA PRO A 29 13.96 2.81 -6.81
C PRO A 29 12.46 2.85 -6.52
N PRO A 30 12.02 2.40 -5.33
CA PRO A 30 10.61 2.40 -4.97
C PRO A 30 10.06 3.83 -4.85
N ILE A 31 8.82 4.02 -5.27
CA ILE A 31 8.13 5.30 -5.21
C ILE A 31 7.71 5.57 -3.77
N LYS A 32 8.33 6.55 -3.12
CA LYS A 32 8.00 6.94 -1.74
C LYS A 32 6.68 7.70 -1.70
N THR A 33 5.78 7.29 -0.80
CA THR A 33 4.48 7.95 -0.61
C THR A 33 4.05 7.95 0.85
N GLN A 34 3.49 9.09 1.28
CA GLN A 34 2.77 9.21 2.55
C GLN A 34 1.26 9.10 2.38
N LYS A 35 0.78 9.07 1.13
CA LYS A 35 -0.63 9.17 0.78
C LYS A 35 -1.30 7.79 0.83
N ARG A 36 -1.50 7.29 2.04
CA ARG A 36 -2.10 5.96 2.32
C ARG A 36 -3.54 5.80 1.82
N GLY A 37 -4.28 6.90 1.69
CA GLY A 37 -5.66 6.91 1.17
C GLY A 37 -5.78 6.88 -0.36
N ALA A 38 -4.66 6.84 -1.08
CA ALA A 38 -4.67 6.74 -2.55
C ALA A 38 -5.20 5.37 -2.99
N THR A 39 -6.05 5.39 -4.01
CA THR A 39 -6.62 4.18 -4.63
C THR A 39 -5.59 3.57 -5.57
N ILE A 40 -5.44 2.25 -5.54
CA ILE A 40 -4.55 1.54 -6.46
C ILE A 40 -5.20 1.50 -7.83
N LEU A 41 -4.53 2.14 -8.79
CA LEU A 41 -4.95 2.16 -10.19
C LEU A 41 -4.33 0.98 -10.97
N PRO A 42 -4.96 0.53 -12.06
CA PRO A 42 -4.38 -0.51 -12.93
C PRO A 42 -2.96 -0.18 -13.41
N ASN A 43 -2.67 1.11 -13.65
CA ASN A 43 -1.36 1.59 -14.08
C ASN A 43 -0.24 1.39 -13.05
N PHE A 44 -0.57 0.99 -11.82
CA PHE A 44 0.40 0.79 -10.73
C PHE A 44 0.87 -0.66 -10.61
N VAL A 45 0.26 -1.58 -11.35
CA VAL A 45 0.63 -3.00 -11.34
C VAL A 45 2.09 -3.15 -11.78
N GLY A 46 2.87 -3.91 -11.00
CA GLY A 46 4.31 -4.11 -11.25
C GLY A 46 5.22 -2.98 -10.75
N LEU A 47 4.68 -1.91 -10.15
CA LEU A 47 5.46 -0.88 -9.48
C LEU A 47 5.69 -1.21 -8.01
N ARG A 48 6.83 -0.74 -7.46
CA ARG A 48 7.14 -0.81 -6.03
C ARG A 48 6.86 0.53 -5.37
N PHE A 49 6.06 0.50 -4.30
CA PHE A 49 5.77 1.68 -3.48
C PHE A 49 6.36 1.53 -2.09
N ALA A 50 7.10 2.54 -1.65
CA ALA A 50 7.52 2.72 -0.28
C ALA A 50 6.44 3.53 0.44
N VAL A 51 5.55 2.87 1.17
CA VAL A 51 4.40 3.50 1.85
C VAL A 51 4.75 3.79 3.31
N HIS A 52 4.50 5.02 3.76
CA HIS A 52 4.77 5.42 5.14
C HIS A 52 3.79 4.78 6.14
N ASN A 53 4.32 4.18 7.21
CA ASN A 53 3.55 3.53 8.26
C ASN A 53 3.37 4.36 9.55
N GLY A 54 3.84 5.61 9.55
CA GLY A 54 3.88 6.47 10.75
C GLY A 54 5.23 6.49 11.46
N LYS A 55 6.14 5.58 11.12
CA LYS A 55 7.52 5.53 11.66
C LYS A 55 8.55 5.25 10.57
N THR A 56 8.28 4.27 9.72
CA THR A 56 9.16 3.84 8.64
C THR A 56 8.37 3.69 7.34
N TYR A 57 9.08 3.59 6.22
CA TYR A 57 8.51 3.22 4.94
C TYR A 57 8.59 1.70 4.76
N GLN A 58 7.51 1.10 4.28
CA GLN A 58 7.45 -0.31 3.92
C GLN A 58 7.27 -0.43 2.41
N ASP A 59 8.07 -1.30 1.81
CA ASP A 59 8.03 -1.58 0.38
C ASP A 59 6.90 -2.56 0.08
N VAL A 60 6.03 -2.20 -0.86
CA VAL A 60 4.94 -3.02 -1.36
C VAL A 60 5.06 -3.10 -2.88
N LEU A 61 5.15 -4.32 -3.41
CA LEU A 61 5.02 -4.60 -4.83
C LEU A 61 3.54 -4.81 -5.14
N ILE A 62 3.00 -4.05 -6.09
CA ILE A 62 1.57 -4.09 -6.40
C ILE A 62 1.27 -5.19 -7.41
N THR A 63 0.30 -6.04 -7.05
CA THR A 63 -0.29 -7.08 -7.91
C THR A 63 -1.67 -6.65 -8.42
N GLU A 64 -2.20 -7.36 -9.42
CA GLU A 64 -3.49 -7.06 -10.05
C GLU A 64 -4.67 -7.15 -9.08
N ASP A 65 -4.65 -8.11 -8.16
CA ASP A 65 -5.71 -8.30 -7.14
C ASP A 65 -5.82 -7.11 -6.16
N MET A 66 -4.82 -6.24 -6.12
CA MET A 66 -4.82 -5.07 -5.23
C MET A 66 -5.54 -3.87 -5.85
N VAL A 67 -5.86 -3.89 -7.13
CA VAL A 67 -6.51 -2.80 -7.86
C VAL A 67 -7.87 -2.46 -7.24
N GLY A 68 -8.17 -1.17 -7.09
CA GLY A 68 -9.40 -0.69 -6.46
C GLY A 68 -9.35 -0.58 -4.94
N ARG A 69 -8.35 -1.17 -4.27
CA ARG A 69 -8.13 -1.03 -2.82
C ARG A 69 -7.25 0.16 -2.48
N LYS A 70 -7.11 0.49 -1.19
CA LYS A 70 -6.25 1.57 -0.72
C LYS A 70 -4.84 1.09 -0.41
N LEU A 71 -3.83 1.89 -0.75
CA LEU A 71 -2.42 1.59 -0.43
C LEU A 71 -2.19 1.33 1.07
N GLY A 72 -2.92 2.04 1.94
CA GLY A 72 -2.79 1.92 3.38
C GLY A 72 -3.25 0.59 3.97
N GLU A 73 -4.05 -0.21 3.25
CA GLU A 73 -4.52 -1.52 3.72
C GLU A 73 -3.40 -2.56 3.78
N TYR A 74 -2.37 -2.38 2.96
CA TYR A 74 -1.23 -3.29 2.85
C TYR A 74 -0.08 -2.96 3.80
N VAL A 75 -0.21 -1.89 4.60
CA VAL A 75 0.84 -1.42 5.51
C VAL A 75 0.27 -1.18 6.92
N PRO A 76 0.59 -2.05 7.90
CA PRO A 76 -0.04 -2.03 9.22
C PRO A 76 0.58 -1.01 10.19
N THR A 77 -0.20 -0.04 10.68
CA THR A 77 0.28 1.10 11.49
C THR A 77 0.61 0.80 12.94
N ARG A 78 0.09 -0.30 13.48
CA ARG A 78 0.33 -0.71 14.86
C ARG A 78 1.00 -2.07 14.86
N LYS A 79 2.00 -2.23 15.73
CA LYS A 79 2.55 -3.55 16.02
C LYS A 79 1.47 -4.37 16.72
N ARG A 80 1.33 -5.64 16.33
CA ARG A 80 0.41 -6.56 16.98
C ARG A 80 0.80 -6.71 18.45
N PHE A 81 -0.13 -6.45 19.35
CA PHE A 81 0.09 -6.66 20.77
C PHE A 81 0.23 -8.15 21.06
N THR A 82 1.24 -8.53 21.81
CA THR A 82 1.48 -9.90 22.27
C THR A 82 1.82 -9.84 23.75
N TYR A 83 1.11 -10.61 24.57
CA TYR A 83 1.43 -10.74 25.98
C TYR A 83 2.82 -11.39 26.13
N LYS A 84 3.70 -10.76 26.91
CA LYS A 84 4.97 -11.37 27.28
C LYS A 84 4.68 -12.49 28.27
N GLN A 85 4.96 -13.73 27.89
CA GLN A 85 4.87 -14.85 28.82
C GLN A 85 5.94 -14.66 29.90
N SER A 86 5.53 -14.51 31.16
CA SER A 86 6.46 -14.53 32.28
C SER A 86 6.87 -15.98 32.55
N LYS A 87 8.18 -16.21 32.70
CA LYS A 87 8.74 -17.54 32.95
C LYS A 87 8.67 -17.94 34.43
N ASN A 88 7.50 -17.82 35.06
CA ASN A 88 7.28 -18.43 36.36
C ASN A 88 6.35 -19.62 36.17
N LYS A 89 6.97 -20.79 36.01
CA LYS A 89 6.38 -22.10 36.18
C LYS A 89 7.18 -22.84 37.23
#